data_AF-A0A3M6GDT0-F1
#
_entry.id   AF-A0A3M6GDT0-F1
#
_cell.length_a   1.000
_cell.length_b   1.000
_cell.length_c   1.000
_cell.angle_alpha   90.00
_cell.angle_beta   90.00
_cell.angle_gamma   90.00
#
_symmetry.space_group_name_H-M   'P 1'
#
loop_
_entity.id
_entity.type
_entity.pdbx_description
1 polymer ?
#
loop_
_entity_poly.entity_id
_entity_poly.type
_entity_poly.pdbx_seq_one_letter_code
_entity_poly.pdbx_strand_id
1 'polypeptide(L)'
;MHSEKDFHEAVAALKIKLEAHHGDFITGSKVGEILIDQCKFRLKNLDQPKLTLSQLIKHHLSDTLTAYSSQGGDTLYFVGRGAQPLMAQPEYRFWTAFAKADEQCLLAVRESDSEPVIVEGGASSAGLKVLPKVTLSDIEAIKASFVDAYVVEPGQSPLPSADIPYLQWVADLRASSYQQMSAWSLYRIKHIKQLFKDRLSDLGVQETDQARLERFLSESQRTKIRPATAARDDQEAHSVTLTHGTRNPRNPDQVFRDAVVAVISQLSMSELRELKLPAGLLSDALQVGQ
;
A
#
# COMPACT_ATOMS: atom_id res chain seq x y z
N MET A 1 12.62 -37.08 -13.02
CA MET A 1 12.38 -36.89 -11.57
C MET A 1 13.67 -36.35 -11.00
N HIS A 2 13.64 -35.19 -10.35
CA HIS A 2 14.82 -34.66 -9.67
C HIS A 2 14.76 -35.10 -8.21
N SER A 3 15.87 -35.64 -7.71
CA SER A 3 15.98 -36.06 -6.31
C SER A 3 16.10 -34.85 -5.38
N GLU A 4 15.80 -35.02 -4.09
CA GLU A 4 16.03 -33.98 -3.06
C GLU A 4 17.50 -33.52 -3.04
N LYS A 5 18.42 -34.42 -3.40
CA LYS A 5 19.84 -34.10 -3.59
C LYS A 5 20.05 -33.13 -4.75
N ASP A 6 19.37 -33.34 -5.88
CA ASP A 6 19.47 -32.46 -7.07
C ASP A 6 18.97 -31.03 -6.74
N PHE A 7 17.99 -30.92 -5.85
CA PHE A 7 17.50 -29.62 -5.37
C PHE A 7 18.55 -28.87 -4.54
N HIS A 8 19.16 -29.54 -3.56
CA HIS A 8 20.20 -28.93 -2.75
C HIS A 8 21.44 -28.54 -3.57
N GLU A 9 21.82 -29.38 -4.54
CA GLU A 9 22.89 -29.07 -5.49
C GLU A 9 22.54 -27.85 -6.36
N ALA A 10 21.30 -27.75 -6.85
CA ALA A 10 20.83 -26.60 -7.62
C ALA A 10 20.80 -25.30 -6.78
N VAL A 11 20.37 -25.37 -5.52
CA VAL A 11 20.39 -24.22 -4.59
C VAL A 11 21.82 -23.78 -4.31
N ALA A 12 22.73 -24.72 -4.05
CA ALA A 12 24.15 -24.41 -3.82
C ALA A 12 24.78 -23.77 -5.06
N ALA A 13 24.51 -24.32 -6.24
CA ALA A 13 24.95 -23.75 -7.51
C ALA A 13 24.39 -22.33 -7.72
N LEU A 14 23.10 -22.11 -7.41
CA LEU A 14 22.48 -20.79 -7.51
C LEU A 14 23.15 -19.78 -6.57
N LYS A 15 23.45 -20.14 -5.32
CA LYS A 15 24.19 -19.26 -4.39
C LYS A 15 25.55 -18.85 -4.96
N ILE A 16 26.32 -19.81 -5.49
CA ILE A 16 27.62 -19.53 -6.11
C ILE A 16 27.47 -18.59 -7.31
N LYS A 17 26.42 -18.74 -8.12
CA LYS A 17 26.16 -17.85 -9.26
C LYS A 17 25.72 -16.45 -8.84
N LEU A 18 24.91 -16.34 -7.78
CA LEU A 18 24.50 -15.07 -7.23
C LEU A 18 25.68 -14.29 -6.65
N GLU A 19 26.70 -14.96 -6.11
CA GLU A 19 27.91 -14.29 -5.60
C GLU A 19 28.62 -13.44 -6.67
N ALA A 20 28.52 -13.80 -7.96
CA ALA A 20 29.05 -12.98 -9.06
C ALA A 20 28.33 -11.61 -9.20
N HIS A 21 27.19 -11.44 -8.55
CA HIS A 21 26.39 -10.22 -8.48
C HIS A 21 26.46 -9.57 -7.08
N HIS A 22 27.41 -9.97 -6.22
CA HIS A 22 27.51 -9.42 -4.86
C HIS A 22 27.63 -7.89 -4.89
N GLY A 23 26.73 -7.21 -4.16
CA GLY A 23 26.64 -5.75 -4.12
C GLY A 23 25.70 -5.15 -5.17
N ASP A 24 25.17 -5.95 -6.09
CA ASP A 24 24.24 -5.52 -7.13
C ASP A 24 22.77 -5.80 -6.76
N PHE A 25 21.88 -5.21 -7.56
CA PHE A 25 20.45 -5.50 -7.54
C PHE A 25 20.05 -6.43 -8.68
N ILE A 26 19.23 -7.44 -8.36
CA ILE A 26 18.75 -8.45 -9.29
C ILE A 26 17.25 -8.65 -9.15
N THR A 27 16.52 -8.78 -10.25
CA THR A 27 15.08 -9.02 -10.20
C THR A 27 14.78 -10.51 -9.95
N GLY A 28 13.60 -10.82 -9.41
CA GLY A 28 13.13 -12.18 -9.22
C GLY A 28 13.12 -12.97 -10.51
N SER A 29 12.68 -12.37 -11.63
CA SER A 29 12.74 -13.00 -12.95
C SER A 29 14.17 -13.38 -13.33
N LYS A 30 15.16 -12.53 -13.04
CA LYS A 30 16.56 -12.83 -13.34
C LYS A 30 17.12 -13.94 -12.43
N VAL A 31 16.71 -14.01 -11.17
CA VAL A 31 17.00 -15.16 -10.29
C VAL A 31 16.42 -16.45 -10.88
N GLY A 32 15.18 -16.40 -11.37
CA GLY A 32 14.53 -17.51 -12.07
C GLY A 32 15.27 -17.93 -13.35
N GLU A 33 15.75 -16.97 -14.13
CA GLU A 33 16.57 -17.21 -15.33
C GLU A 33 17.89 -17.92 -14.97
N ILE A 34 18.62 -17.46 -13.94
CA ILE A 34 19.87 -18.11 -13.49
C ILE A 34 19.60 -19.56 -13.06
N LEU A 35 18.51 -19.80 -12.35
CA LEU A 35 18.12 -21.15 -11.92
C LEU A 35 17.87 -22.08 -13.12
N ILE A 36 17.15 -21.61 -14.13
CA ILE A 36 16.79 -22.42 -15.31
C ILE A 36 17.98 -22.58 -16.25
N ASP A 37 18.65 -21.48 -16.59
CA ASP A 37 19.62 -21.46 -17.67
C ASP A 37 21.02 -21.84 -17.22
N GLN A 38 21.41 -21.49 -15.99
CA GLN A 38 22.75 -21.75 -15.48
C GLN A 38 22.80 -22.94 -14.53
N CYS A 39 21.78 -23.12 -13.69
CA CYS A 39 21.71 -24.27 -12.77
C CYS A 39 20.98 -25.47 -13.40
N LYS A 40 20.39 -25.30 -14.59
CA LYS A 40 19.64 -26.34 -15.33
C LYS A 40 18.51 -26.95 -14.50
N PHE A 41 17.92 -26.17 -13.60
CA PHE A 41 16.92 -26.63 -12.66
C PHE A 41 15.58 -25.92 -12.85
N ARG A 42 14.47 -26.66 -12.79
CA ARG A 42 13.11 -26.10 -12.85
C ARG A 42 12.35 -26.48 -11.58
N LEU A 43 11.81 -25.50 -10.86
CA LEU A 43 11.02 -25.73 -9.65
C LEU A 43 9.82 -26.64 -9.85
N LYS A 44 9.25 -26.64 -11.07
CA LYS A 44 8.14 -27.53 -11.46
C LYS A 44 8.51 -29.02 -11.46
N ASN A 45 9.80 -29.38 -11.39
CA ASN A 45 10.29 -30.75 -11.40
C ASN A 45 10.40 -31.38 -10.00
N LEU A 46 10.04 -30.64 -8.95
CA LEU A 46 10.00 -31.12 -7.56
C LEU A 46 8.68 -31.86 -7.30
N ASP A 47 8.75 -33.01 -6.63
CA ASP A 47 7.59 -33.81 -6.21
C ASP A 47 6.89 -33.25 -4.95
N GLN A 48 7.30 -32.06 -4.48
CA GLN A 48 6.72 -31.35 -3.34
C GLN A 48 5.57 -30.41 -3.79
N PRO A 49 4.67 -29.98 -2.87
CA PRO A 49 3.67 -28.96 -3.19
C PRO A 49 4.34 -27.76 -3.89
N LYS A 50 3.73 -27.29 -4.99
CA LYS A 50 4.30 -26.32 -5.95
C LYS A 50 5.15 -25.24 -5.26
N LEU A 51 6.45 -25.48 -5.15
CA LEU A 51 7.40 -24.54 -4.57
C LEU A 51 7.52 -23.36 -5.55
N THR A 52 7.08 -22.19 -5.11
CA THR A 52 7.22 -20.96 -5.89
C THR A 52 8.61 -20.38 -5.75
N LEU A 53 9.04 -19.55 -6.71
CA LEU A 53 10.33 -18.86 -6.63
C LEU A 53 10.43 -18.00 -5.36
N SER A 54 9.35 -17.35 -4.96
CA SER A 54 9.29 -16.56 -3.72
C SER A 54 9.54 -17.43 -2.48
N GLN A 55 9.00 -18.65 -2.43
CA GLN A 55 9.25 -19.59 -1.34
C GLN A 55 10.69 -20.11 -1.34
N LEU A 56 11.25 -20.43 -2.53
CA LEU A 56 12.66 -20.80 -2.67
C LEU A 56 13.56 -19.72 -2.07
N ILE A 57 13.35 -18.47 -2.48
CA ILE A 57 14.17 -17.34 -2.02
C ILE A 57 14.02 -17.17 -0.51
N LYS A 58 12.79 -17.15 0.00
CA LYS A 58 12.49 -16.98 1.43
C LYS A 58 13.14 -18.06 2.30
N HIS A 59 13.10 -19.33 1.89
CA HIS A 59 13.52 -20.45 2.72
C HIS A 59 14.99 -20.85 2.53
N HIS A 60 15.57 -20.63 1.35
CA HIS A 60 16.89 -21.16 1.02
C HIS A 60 17.93 -20.11 0.64
N LEU A 61 17.52 -18.90 0.25
CA LEU A 61 18.42 -17.84 -0.22
C LEU A 61 18.33 -16.57 0.61
N SER A 62 17.65 -16.57 1.75
CA SER A 62 17.49 -15.38 2.61
C SER A 62 18.81 -14.88 3.21
N ASP A 63 19.85 -15.72 3.23
CA ASP A 63 21.22 -15.36 3.61
C ASP A 63 22.02 -14.70 2.48
N THR A 64 21.53 -14.80 1.24
CA THR A 64 22.21 -14.38 0.01
C THR A 64 21.46 -13.24 -0.70
N LEU A 65 20.13 -13.23 -0.62
CA LEU A 65 19.25 -12.26 -1.27
C LEU A 65 18.42 -11.53 -0.22
N THR A 66 18.49 -10.21 -0.23
CA THR A 66 17.64 -9.34 0.58
C THR A 66 16.64 -8.64 -0.32
N ALA A 67 15.34 -8.80 -0.08
CA ALA A 67 14.33 -8.09 -0.86
C ALA A 67 14.48 -6.57 -0.69
N TYR A 68 14.52 -5.84 -1.80
CA TYR A 68 14.77 -4.40 -1.82
C TYR A 68 13.57 -3.60 -2.36
N SER A 69 12.93 -3.96 -3.47
CA SER A 69 11.77 -3.18 -3.95
C SER A 69 10.90 -4.00 -4.92
N SER A 70 9.88 -3.37 -5.51
CA SER A 70 9.15 -3.94 -6.65
C SER A 70 9.40 -3.10 -7.90
N GLN A 71 9.73 -3.75 -9.01
CA GLN A 71 9.95 -3.11 -10.31
C GLN A 71 9.08 -3.80 -11.35
N GLY A 72 8.06 -3.11 -11.86
CA GLY A 72 7.20 -3.62 -12.94
C GLY A 72 6.44 -4.91 -12.61
N GLY A 73 6.08 -5.12 -11.33
CA GLY A 73 5.41 -6.34 -10.87
C GLY A 73 6.36 -7.48 -10.46
N ASP A 74 7.67 -7.28 -10.62
CA ASP A 74 8.71 -8.18 -10.13
C ASP A 74 9.32 -7.67 -8.82
N THR A 75 9.93 -8.54 -8.02
CA THR A 75 10.65 -8.16 -6.81
C THR A 75 12.12 -7.93 -7.14
N LEU A 76 12.67 -6.78 -6.77
CA LEU A 76 14.09 -6.47 -6.85
C LEU A 76 14.76 -6.92 -5.55
N TYR A 77 15.85 -7.66 -5.65
CA TYR A 77 16.64 -8.17 -4.54
C TYR A 77 18.03 -7.56 -4.59
N PHE A 78 18.60 -7.24 -3.45
CA PHE A 78 20.02 -6.98 -3.29
C PHE A 78 20.76 -8.29 -3.04
N VAL A 79 21.90 -8.49 -3.67
CA VAL A 79 22.71 -9.70 -3.51
C VAL A 79 23.85 -9.44 -2.54
N GLY A 80 23.93 -10.25 -1.49
CA GLY A 80 24.91 -10.13 -0.41
C GLY A 80 24.31 -9.58 0.89
N ARG A 81 25.19 -9.38 1.88
CA ARG A 81 24.84 -8.80 3.19
C ARG A 81 25.17 -7.32 3.17
N GLY A 82 24.18 -6.45 3.37
CA GLY A 82 24.44 -5.01 3.48
C GLY A 82 23.34 -4.09 2.99
N ALA A 83 22.38 -4.57 2.19
CA ALA A 83 21.16 -3.82 2.01
C ALA A 83 20.36 -3.85 3.31
N GLN A 84 19.98 -2.69 3.81
CA GLN A 84 18.91 -2.63 4.78
C GLN A 84 17.67 -3.25 4.12
N PRO A 85 17.04 -4.28 4.72
CA PRO A 85 15.79 -4.81 4.19
C PRO A 85 14.84 -3.63 4.03
N LEU A 86 14.22 -3.52 2.85
CA LEU A 86 13.18 -2.53 2.68
C LEU A 86 12.10 -2.89 3.70
N MET A 87 11.68 -1.92 4.51
CA MET A 87 10.47 -2.08 5.31
C MET A 87 9.41 -2.75 4.45
N ALA A 88 8.76 -3.79 4.98
CA ALA A 88 7.60 -4.42 4.36
C ALA A 88 6.76 -3.36 3.64
N GLN A 89 6.38 -3.54 2.37
CA GLN A 89 5.70 -2.44 1.66
C GLN A 89 4.41 -2.01 2.39
N PRO A 90 4.09 -0.71 2.40
CA PRO A 90 2.94 -0.20 3.12
C PRO A 90 1.64 -0.66 2.44
N GLU A 91 1.12 -1.79 2.88
CA GLU A 91 -0.18 -2.33 2.46
C GLU A 91 -1.30 -1.85 3.39
N TYR A 92 -2.53 -1.74 2.91
CA TYR A 92 -3.66 -1.24 3.70
C TYR A 92 -3.93 -2.05 4.98
N ARG A 93 -3.52 -3.33 4.99
CA ARG A 93 -3.62 -4.19 6.17
C ARG A 93 -2.82 -3.69 7.38
N PHE A 94 -1.73 -2.93 7.18
CA PHE A 94 -0.99 -2.33 8.30
C PHE A 94 -1.81 -1.25 9.01
N TRP A 95 -2.51 -0.40 8.23
CA TRP A 95 -3.46 0.56 8.76
C TRP A 95 -4.59 -0.14 9.53
N THR A 96 -5.21 -1.18 8.97
CA THR A 96 -6.31 -1.88 9.66
C THR A 96 -5.84 -2.65 10.89
N ALA A 97 -4.67 -3.27 10.85
CA ALA A 97 -4.09 -3.98 12.01
C ALA A 97 -3.86 -3.07 13.22
N PHE A 98 -3.72 -1.76 13.01
CA PHE A 98 -3.62 -0.78 14.10
C PHE A 98 -4.94 -0.04 14.39
N ALA A 99 -5.57 0.51 13.35
CA ALA A 99 -6.66 1.48 13.47
C ALA A 99 -8.05 0.86 13.66
N LYS A 100 -8.21 -0.44 13.41
CA LYS A 100 -9.48 -1.14 13.61
C LYS A 100 -9.44 -2.02 14.85
N ALA A 101 -10.41 -1.81 15.74
CA ALA A 101 -10.53 -2.55 16.99
C ALA A 101 -10.94 -4.03 16.80
N ASP A 102 -11.66 -4.34 15.71
CA ASP A 102 -12.29 -5.64 15.43
C ASP A 102 -11.43 -6.59 14.60
N GLU A 103 -10.36 -6.11 13.98
CA GLU A 103 -9.49 -6.93 13.14
C GLU A 103 -8.73 -7.95 14.01
N GLN A 104 -8.45 -9.16 13.53
CA GLN A 104 -7.74 -10.19 14.32
C GLN A 104 -6.22 -10.01 14.31
N CYS A 105 -5.69 -9.25 13.36
CA CYS A 105 -4.26 -9.08 13.15
C CYS A 105 -3.69 -7.92 13.97
N LEU A 106 -2.56 -8.11 14.64
CA LEU A 106 -1.88 -7.07 15.43
C LEU A 106 -0.74 -6.45 14.62
N LEU A 107 -0.47 -5.17 14.84
CA LEU A 107 0.73 -4.51 14.34
C LEU A 107 1.84 -4.62 15.39
N ALA A 108 3.01 -5.09 14.99
CA ALA A 108 4.19 -5.14 15.83
C ALA A 108 5.38 -4.46 15.14
N VAL A 109 6.39 -4.12 15.92
CA VAL A 109 7.67 -3.58 15.44
C VAL A 109 8.77 -4.54 15.89
N ARG A 110 9.60 -5.00 14.95
CA ARG A 110 10.71 -5.89 15.26
C ARG A 110 11.83 -5.11 15.95
N GLU A 111 12.37 -5.64 17.04
CA GLU A 111 13.36 -4.93 17.88
C GLU A 111 14.71 -4.71 17.19
N SER A 112 15.09 -5.58 16.25
CA SER A 112 16.41 -5.53 15.59
C SER A 112 16.56 -4.39 14.58
N ASP A 113 15.47 -3.99 13.92
CA ASP A 113 15.48 -3.10 12.75
C ASP A 113 14.29 -2.14 12.69
N SER A 114 13.45 -2.14 13.73
CA SER A 114 12.21 -1.37 13.81
C SER A 114 11.26 -1.62 12.63
N GLU A 115 11.29 -2.80 12.01
CA GLU A 115 10.43 -3.13 10.88
C GLU A 115 8.98 -3.40 11.34
N PRO A 116 7.95 -2.83 10.67
CA PRO A 116 6.56 -3.13 10.96
C PRO A 116 6.20 -4.53 10.47
N VAL A 117 5.62 -5.34 11.35
CA VAL A 117 5.20 -6.71 11.07
C VAL A 117 3.74 -6.89 11.49
N ILE A 118 2.97 -7.62 10.69
CA ILE A 118 1.63 -8.04 11.07
C ILE A 118 1.69 -9.41 11.72
N VAL A 119 1.12 -9.53 12.91
CA VAL A 119 1.07 -10.77 13.69
C VAL A 119 -0.36 -11.28 13.71
N GLU A 120 -0.55 -12.51 13.25
CA GLU A 120 -1.83 -13.21 13.29
C GLU A 120 -1.91 -14.06 14.57
N GLY A 121 -3.08 -14.11 15.22
CA GLY A 121 -3.32 -15.02 16.34
C GLY A 121 -2.71 -14.64 17.69
N GLY A 122 -2.25 -13.39 17.87
CA GLY A 122 -1.85 -12.85 19.18
C GLY A 122 -0.56 -13.44 19.78
N ALA A 123 0.20 -14.22 19.03
CA ALA A 123 1.45 -14.80 19.50
C ALA A 123 2.53 -13.70 19.65
N SER A 124 2.89 -13.35 20.88
CA SER A 124 4.09 -12.59 21.16
C SER A 124 5.30 -13.49 20.89
N SER A 125 5.98 -13.27 19.78
CA SER A 125 7.27 -13.89 19.50
C SER A 125 8.41 -13.04 20.06
N ALA A 126 9.49 -13.71 20.48
CA ALA A 126 10.69 -13.02 20.95
C ALA A 126 11.21 -12.03 19.89
N GLY A 127 11.55 -10.81 20.32
CA GLY A 127 12.06 -9.75 19.45
C GLY A 127 10.98 -8.93 18.71
N LEU A 128 9.70 -9.04 19.09
CA LEU A 128 8.62 -8.18 18.59
C LEU A 128 8.00 -7.33 19.70
N LYS A 129 7.92 -6.02 19.47
CA LYS A 129 7.14 -5.08 20.28
C LYS A 129 5.77 -4.89 19.65
N VAL A 130 4.75 -5.51 20.24
CA VAL A 130 3.36 -5.40 19.76
C VAL A 130 2.80 -4.03 20.12
N LEU A 131 2.29 -3.31 19.12
CA LEU A 131 1.58 -2.05 19.36
C LEU A 131 0.16 -2.31 19.86
N PRO A 132 -0.26 -1.65 20.95
CA PRO A 132 -1.65 -1.64 21.35
C PRO A 132 -2.54 -1.12 20.21
N LYS A 133 -3.63 -1.83 19.94
CA LYS A 133 -4.63 -1.44 18.93
C LYS A 133 -5.46 -0.26 19.37
N VAL A 134 -5.99 0.48 18.40
CA VAL A 134 -7.03 1.49 18.67
C VAL A 134 -8.25 0.77 19.24
N THR A 135 -8.66 1.17 20.43
CA THR A 135 -9.79 0.64 21.18
C THR A 135 -11.04 1.48 20.95
N LEU A 136 -12.21 0.97 21.35
CA LEU A 136 -13.44 1.78 21.34
C LEU A 136 -13.30 3.02 22.23
N SER A 137 -12.62 2.91 23.38
CA SER A 137 -12.40 4.05 24.27
C SER A 137 -11.57 5.15 23.61
N ASP A 138 -10.57 4.80 22.80
CA ASP A 138 -9.79 5.78 22.04
C ASP A 138 -10.69 6.52 21.04
N ILE A 139 -11.55 5.78 20.34
CA ILE A 139 -12.47 6.37 19.35
C ILE A 139 -13.50 7.28 20.01
N GLU A 140 -14.03 6.90 21.18
CA GLU A 140 -14.96 7.73 21.95
C GLU A 140 -14.27 9.02 22.44
N ALA A 141 -13.01 8.95 22.89
CA ALA A 141 -12.23 10.13 23.26
C ALA A 141 -11.98 11.06 22.05
N ILE A 142 -11.65 10.51 20.88
CA ILE A 142 -11.49 11.30 19.64
C ILE A 142 -12.82 11.95 19.23
N LYS A 143 -13.94 11.22 19.37
CA LYS A 143 -15.29 11.72 19.08
C LYS A 143 -15.64 12.92 19.96
N ALA A 144 -15.48 12.79 21.28
CA ALA A 144 -15.72 13.88 22.23
C ALA A 144 -14.87 15.10 21.88
N SER A 145 -13.57 14.90 21.66
CA SER A 145 -12.65 15.98 21.27
C SER A 145 -13.04 16.65 19.95
N PHE A 146 -13.56 15.91 18.98
CA PHE A 146 -14.05 16.49 17.73
C PHE A 146 -15.28 17.36 17.94
N VAL A 147 -16.25 16.90 18.73
CA VAL A 147 -17.47 17.67 19.04
C VAL A 147 -17.11 18.98 19.73
N ASP A 148 -16.15 18.96 20.66
CA ASP A 148 -15.68 20.16 21.36
C ASP A 148 -14.91 21.13 20.44
N ALA A 149 -14.10 20.60 19.52
CA ALA A 149 -13.25 21.41 18.64
C ALA A 149 -13.95 21.91 17.37
N TYR A 150 -15.04 21.28 16.95
CA TYR A 150 -15.69 21.58 15.68
C TYR A 150 -16.60 22.80 15.78
N VAL A 151 -16.27 23.84 15.03
CA VAL A 151 -17.09 25.05 14.92
C VAL A 151 -18.11 24.86 13.81
N VAL A 152 -19.40 24.82 14.16
CA VAL A 152 -20.50 24.75 13.20
C VAL A 152 -20.67 26.10 12.53
N GLU A 153 -20.55 26.16 11.21
CA GLU A 153 -20.76 27.40 10.46
C GLU A 153 -22.25 27.79 10.43
N PRO A 154 -22.59 29.09 10.33
CA PRO A 154 -23.98 29.53 10.22
C PRO A 154 -24.72 28.83 9.07
N GLY A 155 -25.87 28.23 9.37
CA GLY A 155 -26.70 27.52 8.38
C GLY A 155 -26.37 26.03 8.20
N GLN A 156 -25.36 25.50 8.90
CA GLN A 156 -25.12 24.06 8.97
C GLN A 156 -25.97 23.41 10.06
N SER A 157 -26.39 22.16 9.84
CA SER A 157 -27.03 21.33 10.86
C SER A 157 -26.11 21.15 12.07
N PRO A 158 -26.63 21.10 13.30
CA PRO A 158 -25.81 20.81 14.48
C PRO A 158 -25.18 19.42 14.38
N LEU A 159 -24.02 19.23 15.02
CA LEU A 159 -23.45 17.90 15.18
C LEU A 159 -24.33 17.02 16.08
N PRO A 160 -24.36 15.70 15.88
CA PRO A 160 -25.00 14.79 16.83
C PRO A 160 -24.32 14.85 18.20
N SER A 161 -25.11 14.66 19.28
CA SER A 161 -24.59 14.69 20.66
C SER A 161 -23.45 13.71 20.89
N ALA A 162 -22.42 14.11 21.64
CA ALA A 162 -21.31 13.24 22.02
C ALA A 162 -21.72 12.07 22.91
N ASP A 163 -22.90 12.12 23.55
CA ASP A 163 -23.34 11.08 24.50
C ASP A 163 -23.89 9.83 23.82
N ILE A 164 -24.23 9.89 22.53
CA ILE A 164 -24.79 8.74 21.81
C ILE A 164 -23.69 7.75 21.42
N PRO A 165 -23.97 6.43 21.36
CA PRO A 165 -22.99 5.41 21.00
C PRO A 165 -22.33 5.67 19.64
N TYR A 166 -21.02 5.43 19.52
CA TYR A 166 -20.25 5.76 18.31
C TYR A 166 -20.88 5.29 16.99
N LEU A 167 -21.41 4.05 16.92
CA LEU A 167 -22.02 3.53 15.68
C LEU A 167 -23.25 4.33 15.26
N GLN A 168 -24.09 4.73 16.22
CA GLN A 168 -25.24 5.58 15.98
C GLN A 168 -24.79 7.00 15.60
N TRP A 169 -23.80 7.54 16.32
CA TRP A 169 -23.24 8.86 16.04
C TRP A 169 -22.72 9.00 14.60
N VAL A 170 -21.99 8.00 14.10
CA VAL A 170 -21.49 7.99 12.71
C VAL A 170 -22.63 7.88 11.70
N ALA A 171 -23.70 7.14 12.01
CA ALA A 171 -24.87 7.03 11.14
C ALA A 171 -25.59 8.37 11.04
N ASP A 172 -25.83 9.03 12.18
CA ASP A 172 -26.48 10.34 12.27
C ASP A 172 -25.65 11.43 11.57
N LEU A 173 -24.33 11.44 11.78
CA LEU A 173 -23.42 12.37 11.11
C LEU A 173 -23.41 12.20 9.58
N ARG A 174 -23.46 10.95 9.11
CA ARG A 174 -23.52 10.66 7.67
C ARG A 174 -24.84 11.13 7.05
N ALA A 175 -25.93 11.03 7.80
CA ALA A 175 -27.25 11.48 7.37
C ALA A 175 -27.38 13.02 7.41
N SER A 176 -26.67 13.71 8.32
CA SER A 176 -26.77 15.16 8.49
C SER A 176 -26.04 15.96 7.42
N SER A 177 -24.77 15.64 7.15
CA SER A 177 -23.93 16.43 6.24
C SER A 177 -22.70 15.68 5.77
N TYR A 178 -22.49 15.66 4.44
CA TYR A 178 -21.27 15.17 3.83
C TYR A 178 -20.03 15.96 4.28
N GLN A 179 -20.14 17.28 4.41
CA GLN A 179 -19.03 18.15 4.83
C GLN A 179 -18.58 17.82 6.26
N GLN A 180 -19.51 17.62 7.18
CA GLN A 180 -19.21 17.25 8.57
C GLN A 180 -18.61 15.85 8.65
N MET A 181 -19.13 14.89 7.87
CA MET A 181 -18.56 13.54 7.79
C MET A 181 -17.14 13.54 7.20
N SER A 182 -16.86 14.40 6.22
CA SER A 182 -15.53 14.58 5.65
C SER A 182 -14.57 15.19 6.70
N ALA A 183 -14.99 16.24 7.40
CA ALA A 183 -14.22 16.87 8.47
C ALA A 183 -13.90 15.88 9.60
N TRP A 184 -14.90 15.10 10.03
CA TRP A 184 -14.73 14.01 11.00
C TRP A 184 -13.71 12.98 10.51
N SER A 185 -13.80 12.55 9.26
CA SER A 185 -12.89 11.55 8.70
C SER A 185 -11.44 12.02 8.73
N LEU A 186 -11.18 13.28 8.34
CA LEU A 186 -9.86 13.89 8.40
C LEU A 186 -9.35 14.03 9.84
N TYR A 187 -10.21 14.52 10.74
CA TYR A 187 -9.89 14.69 12.16
C TYR A 187 -9.51 13.36 12.80
N ARG A 188 -10.37 12.34 12.65
CA ARG A 188 -10.16 11.00 13.18
C ARG A 188 -8.85 10.38 12.67
N ILE A 189 -8.55 10.49 11.37
CA ILE A 189 -7.31 9.94 10.81
C ILE A 189 -6.09 10.62 11.44
N LYS A 190 -6.12 11.96 11.60
CA LYS A 190 -5.04 12.71 12.26
C LYS A 190 -4.81 12.23 13.70
N HIS A 191 -5.88 12.09 14.48
CA HIS A 191 -5.76 11.66 15.89
C HIS A 191 -5.34 10.19 16.04
N ILE A 192 -5.76 9.30 15.14
CA ILE A 192 -5.26 7.91 15.11
C ILE A 192 -3.76 7.87 14.84
N LYS A 193 -3.24 8.73 13.95
CA LYS A 193 -1.79 8.83 13.72
C LYS A 193 -1.04 9.36 14.93
N GLN A 194 -1.63 10.30 15.66
CA GLN A 194 -1.04 10.78 16.92
C GLN A 194 -0.97 9.64 17.95
N LEU A 195 -2.07 8.90 18.14
CA LEU A 195 -2.08 7.71 19.02
C LEU A 195 -1.03 6.67 18.61
N PHE A 196 -0.81 6.48 17.31
CA PHE A 196 0.24 5.60 16.81
C PHE A 196 1.63 6.07 17.25
N LYS A 197 1.91 7.36 17.07
CA LYS A 197 3.18 7.96 17.51
C LYS A 197 3.38 7.83 19.01
N ASP A 198 2.36 8.15 19.80
CA ASP A 198 2.40 8.07 21.27
C ASP A 198 2.72 6.63 21.71
N ARG A 199 2.06 5.63 21.11
CA ARG A 199 2.30 4.21 21.42
C ARG A 199 3.68 3.71 20.99
N LEU A 200 4.24 4.21 19.89
CA LEU A 200 5.62 3.91 19.52
C LEU A 200 6.61 4.47 20.55
N SER A 201 6.33 5.67 21.05
CA SER A 201 7.12 6.29 22.12
C SER A 201 7.04 5.48 23.41
N ASP A 202 5.84 5.04 23.81
CA ASP A 202 5.64 4.20 25.00
C ASP A 202 6.36 2.85 24.91
N LEU A 203 6.53 2.31 23.70
CA LEU A 203 7.30 1.09 23.43
C LEU A 203 8.82 1.33 23.36
N GLY A 204 9.29 2.56 23.55
CA GLY A 204 10.70 2.92 23.49
C GLY A 204 11.29 2.76 22.08
N VAL A 205 10.50 2.98 21.04
CA VAL A 205 11.01 3.07 19.66
C VAL A 205 11.74 4.40 19.50
N GLN A 206 12.94 4.38 18.90
CA GLN A 206 13.76 5.57 18.71
C GLN A 206 13.05 6.61 17.85
N GLU A 207 13.20 7.90 18.15
CA GLU A 207 12.49 8.99 17.48
C GLU A 207 12.70 8.99 15.94
N THR A 208 13.91 8.63 15.50
CA THR A 208 14.23 8.48 14.07
C THR A 208 13.39 7.40 13.39
N ASP A 209 13.16 6.28 14.08
CA ASP A 209 12.30 5.19 13.60
C ASP A 209 10.83 5.54 13.71
N GLN A 210 10.42 6.33 14.71
CA GLN A 210 9.03 6.77 14.86
C GLN A 210 8.58 7.57 13.63
N ALA A 211 9.36 8.54 13.17
CA ALA A 211 9.03 9.34 11.99
C ALA A 211 8.94 8.48 10.72
N ARG A 212 9.82 7.48 10.60
CA ARG A 212 9.81 6.50 9.50
C ARG A 212 8.54 5.64 9.53
N LEU A 213 8.18 5.10 10.70
CA LEU A 213 7.00 4.27 10.91
C LEU A 213 5.69 5.07 10.75
N GLU A 214 5.66 6.35 11.15
CA GLU A 214 4.50 7.22 10.94
C GLU A 214 4.25 7.48 9.45
N ARG A 215 5.32 7.73 8.68
CA ARG A 215 5.24 7.84 7.23
C ARG A 215 4.74 6.53 6.62
N PHE A 216 5.29 5.41 7.08
CA PHE A 216 4.88 4.08 6.66
C PHE A 216 3.37 3.83 6.86
N LEU A 217 2.86 4.08 8.07
CA LEU A 217 1.44 3.91 8.37
C LEU A 217 0.56 4.87 7.53
N SER A 218 1.06 6.08 7.28
CA SER A 218 0.38 7.07 6.43
C SER A 218 0.26 6.62 4.97
N GLU A 219 1.30 5.99 4.44
CA GLU A 219 1.30 5.41 3.10
C GLU A 219 0.35 4.21 3.02
N SER A 220 0.36 3.35 4.03
CA SER A 220 -0.55 2.20 4.14
C SER A 220 -2.03 2.63 4.13
N GLN A 221 -2.37 3.71 4.82
CA GLN A 221 -3.73 4.26 4.81
C GLN A 221 -4.20 4.67 3.40
N ARG A 222 -3.27 5.14 2.55
CA ARG A 222 -3.57 5.62 1.19
C ARG A 222 -3.69 4.48 0.18
N THR A 223 -3.11 3.30 0.44
CA THR A 223 -3.19 2.20 -0.53
C THR A 223 -4.59 1.64 -0.71
N LYS A 224 -5.53 1.91 0.22
CA LYS A 224 -6.96 1.63 0.02
C LYS A 224 -7.53 2.32 -1.23
N ILE A 225 -6.97 3.48 -1.59
CA ILE A 225 -7.51 4.39 -2.62
C ILE A 225 -7.04 4.00 -4.02
N ARG A 226 -6.18 2.98 -4.18
CA ARG A 226 -5.88 2.41 -5.50
C ARG A 226 -6.82 1.26 -5.78
N PRO A 227 -7.92 1.45 -6.54
CA PRO A 227 -8.47 0.32 -7.26
C PRO A 227 -7.36 -0.22 -8.14
N ALA A 228 -6.98 -1.47 -7.91
CA ALA A 228 -6.25 -2.23 -8.91
C ALA A 228 -7.16 -2.30 -10.14
N THR A 229 -6.90 -1.48 -11.16
CA THR A 229 -7.38 -1.75 -12.51
C THR A 229 -6.68 -3.01 -13.00
N ALA A 230 -7.22 -4.16 -12.60
CA ALA A 230 -6.88 -5.44 -13.16
C ALA A 230 -8.09 -6.39 -13.01
N ALA A 231 -8.67 -6.71 -14.17
CA ALA A 231 -9.59 -7.80 -14.46
C ALA A 231 -10.99 -7.74 -13.82
N ARG A 232 -11.96 -7.26 -14.59
CA ARG A 232 -13.26 -7.93 -14.74
C ARG A 232 -13.92 -7.57 -16.07
N ASP A 233 -14.28 -8.64 -16.77
CA ASP A 233 -15.06 -8.70 -17.99
C ASP A 233 -16.37 -7.88 -17.92
N ASP A 234 -16.75 -7.42 -19.11
CA ASP A 234 -18.10 -7.21 -19.62
C ASP A 234 -19.27 -7.34 -18.62
N GLN A 235 -19.93 -6.22 -18.33
CA GLN A 235 -21.32 -6.02 -18.76
C GLN A 235 -21.88 -4.64 -18.36
N GLU A 236 -22.62 -4.10 -19.31
CA GLU A 236 -23.75 -3.17 -19.21
C GLU A 236 -23.49 -1.68 -18.95
N ALA A 237 -23.67 -0.95 -20.05
CA ALA A 237 -24.05 0.45 -20.12
C ALA A 237 -25.11 0.84 -19.07
N HIS A 238 -25.05 2.07 -18.56
CA HIS A 238 -26.07 3.09 -18.80
C HIS A 238 -25.64 4.46 -18.25
N SER A 239 -25.66 5.44 -19.15
CA SER A 239 -26.09 6.84 -19.00
C SER A 239 -25.38 7.78 -18.01
N VAL A 240 -24.64 8.67 -18.64
CA VAL A 240 -24.24 10.02 -18.24
C VAL A 240 -25.39 10.84 -17.63
N THR A 241 -25.12 11.57 -16.55
CA THR A 241 -25.79 12.84 -16.27
C THR A 241 -24.74 13.88 -15.90
N LEU A 242 -24.49 14.79 -16.84
CA LEU A 242 -23.67 15.98 -16.68
C LEU A 242 -24.41 17.00 -15.82
N THR A 243 -23.81 17.43 -14.72
CA THR A 243 -24.15 18.69 -14.05
C THR A 243 -22.98 19.66 -14.20
N HIS A 244 -23.19 20.67 -15.05
CA HIS A 244 -22.30 21.83 -15.18
C HIS A 244 -22.58 22.82 -14.06
N GLY A 245 -21.57 23.10 -13.23
CA GLY A 245 -21.56 24.16 -12.24
C GLY A 245 -20.30 25.03 -12.36
N THR A 246 -20.49 26.21 -12.95
CA THR A 246 -19.80 27.51 -12.75
C THR A 246 -18.26 27.56 -12.60
N ARG A 247 -17.50 28.02 -13.60
CA ARG A 247 -17.19 29.42 -14.01
C ARG A 247 -16.00 30.04 -13.25
N ASN A 248 -14.79 29.66 -13.68
CA ASN A 248 -13.59 30.51 -13.67
C ASN A 248 -13.26 30.82 -15.14
N PRO A 249 -12.59 31.94 -15.50
CA PRO A 249 -12.12 32.16 -16.86
C PRO A 249 -11.10 31.07 -17.17
N ARG A 250 -11.55 29.98 -17.81
CA ARG A 250 -10.71 28.84 -18.11
C ARG A 250 -9.64 29.31 -19.07
N ASN A 251 -8.39 29.15 -18.66
CA ASN A 251 -7.23 29.23 -19.54
C ASN A 251 -7.59 28.46 -20.84
N PRO A 252 -7.41 29.04 -22.05
CA PRO A 252 -7.70 28.36 -23.31
C PRO A 252 -7.07 26.96 -23.39
N ASP A 253 -5.91 26.76 -22.74
CA ASP A 253 -5.26 25.45 -22.66
C ASP A 253 -6.06 24.44 -21.84
N GLN A 254 -6.75 24.91 -20.79
CA GLN A 254 -7.59 24.06 -19.95
C GLN A 254 -8.91 23.70 -20.65
N VAL A 255 -9.47 24.62 -21.45
CA VAL A 255 -10.62 24.32 -22.32
C VAL A 255 -10.23 23.29 -23.39
N PHE A 256 -9.05 23.43 -23.99
CA PHE A 256 -8.55 22.49 -24.97
C PHE A 256 -8.28 21.11 -24.34
N ARG A 257 -7.63 21.04 -23.18
CA ARG A 257 -7.40 19.79 -22.45
C ARG A 257 -8.72 19.10 -22.07
N ASP A 258 -9.69 19.85 -21.55
CA ASP A 258 -11.00 19.31 -21.19
C ASP A 258 -11.73 18.76 -22.43
N ALA A 259 -11.64 19.45 -23.58
CA ALA A 259 -12.23 19.00 -24.84
C ALA A 259 -11.54 17.73 -25.38
N VAL A 260 -10.21 17.66 -25.33
CA VAL A 260 -9.45 16.46 -25.75
C VAL A 260 -9.78 15.27 -24.85
N VAL A 261 -9.84 15.47 -23.53
CA VAL A 261 -10.21 14.41 -22.59
C VAL A 261 -11.65 13.94 -22.83
N ALA A 262 -12.58 14.85 -23.10
CA ALA A 262 -13.96 14.50 -23.41
C ALA A 262 -14.07 13.68 -24.72
N VAL A 263 -13.31 14.04 -25.76
CA VAL A 263 -13.28 13.28 -27.03
C VAL A 263 -12.65 11.90 -26.81
N ILE A 264 -11.50 11.81 -26.13
CA ILE A 264 -10.83 10.53 -25.80
C ILE A 264 -11.76 9.62 -24.99
N SER A 265 -12.53 10.19 -24.05
CA SER A 265 -13.46 9.43 -23.21
C SER A 265 -14.66 8.86 -23.98
N GLN A 266 -14.92 9.36 -25.19
CA GLN A 266 -15.99 8.89 -26.06
C GLN A 266 -15.51 7.90 -27.13
N LEU A 267 -14.19 7.74 -27.31
CA LEU A 267 -13.63 6.81 -28.27
C LEU A 267 -13.58 5.39 -27.70
N SER A 268 -13.97 4.43 -28.51
CA SER A 268 -13.77 3.00 -28.24
C SER A 268 -12.27 2.66 -28.27
N MET A 269 -11.90 1.55 -27.61
CA MET A 269 -10.50 1.07 -27.61
C MET A 269 -9.98 0.73 -29.01
N SER A 270 -10.85 0.37 -29.95
CA SER A 270 -10.48 0.22 -31.37
C SER A 270 -10.09 1.55 -32.00
N GLU A 271 -10.86 2.61 -31.77
CA GLU A 271 -10.60 3.95 -32.33
C GLU A 271 -9.34 4.58 -31.68
N LEU A 272 -9.12 4.33 -30.38
CA LEU A 272 -7.90 4.74 -29.70
C LEU A 272 -6.64 4.06 -30.25
N ARG A 273 -6.74 2.83 -30.76
CA ARG A 273 -5.62 2.13 -31.41
C ARG A 273 -5.33 2.66 -32.81
N GLU A 274 -6.32 3.24 -33.48
CA GLU A 274 -6.17 3.85 -34.80
C GLU A 274 -5.59 5.28 -34.74
N LEU A 275 -5.68 5.94 -33.57
CA LEU A 275 -4.99 7.19 -33.29
C LEU A 275 -3.47 6.97 -33.28
N LYS A 276 -2.84 7.20 -34.44
CA LYS A 276 -1.38 7.27 -34.60
C LYS A 276 -0.85 8.57 -34.00
N LEU A 277 -0.92 8.70 -32.67
CA LEU A 277 -0.29 9.80 -31.95
C LEU A 277 1.17 9.41 -31.63
N PRO A 278 2.17 10.12 -32.18
CA PRO A 278 3.57 9.89 -31.83
C PRO A 278 3.76 10.16 -30.33
N ALA A 279 4.30 9.19 -29.59
CA ALA A 279 4.55 9.32 -28.16
C ALA A 279 5.42 10.55 -27.80
N GLY A 280 6.26 11.01 -28.74
CA GLY A 280 7.04 12.25 -28.61
C GLY A 280 6.18 13.52 -28.47
N LEU A 281 5.09 13.64 -29.25
CA LEU A 281 4.21 14.81 -29.19
C LEU A 281 3.44 14.91 -27.86
N LEU A 282 3.16 13.77 -27.21
CA LEU A 282 2.56 13.74 -25.88
C LEU A 282 3.57 14.15 -24.79
N SER A 283 4.82 13.73 -24.93
CA SER A 283 5.90 14.11 -24.02
C SER A 283 6.19 15.62 -24.11
N ASP A 284 6.26 16.16 -25.32
CA ASP A 284 6.55 17.59 -25.56
C ASP A 284 5.40 18.47 -25.03
N ALA A 285 4.14 18.08 -25.23
CA ALA A 285 2.98 18.81 -24.71
C ALA A 285 2.88 18.81 -23.17
N LEU A 286 3.48 17.82 -22.50
CA LEU A 286 3.56 17.76 -21.04
C LEU A 286 4.71 18.59 -20.46
N GLN A 287 5.77 18.83 -21.24
CA GLN A 287 6.93 19.61 -20.81
C GLN A 287 6.76 21.13 -21.00
N VAL A 288 5.92 21.58 -21.94
CA VAL A 288 5.70 23.01 -22.22
C VAL A 288 4.82 23.71 -21.14
N GLY A 289 4.35 22.97 -20.13
CA GLY A 289 3.53 23.49 -19.03
C GLY A 289 4.27 23.80 -17.71
N GLN A 290 5.61 23.85 -17.71
CA GLN A 290 6.44 24.31 -16.59
C GLN A 290 7.19 25.59 -16.94
#